data_AF-A0ABC9VA64-F1
#
_entry.id   AF-A0ABC9VA64-F1
#
_cell.length_a   1.000
_cell.length_b   1.000
_cell.length_c   1.000
_cell.angle_alpha   90.00
_cell.angle_beta   90.00
_cell.angle_gamma   90.00
#
_symmetry.space_group_name_H-M   'P 1'
#
loop_
_entity.id
_entity.type
_entity.pdbx_description
1 polymer ?
#
loop_
_entity_poly.entity_id
_entity_poly.type
_entity_poly.pdbx_seq_one_letter_code
_entity_poly.pdbx_strand_id
1 'polypeptide(L)'
;MLQGICVDTGITTVLEKGKKYFLFSNGPDHYYVSKLPKASAHQGCFHKSLFKLVQEDEWPPEPDAHSIPALDSSKIYAAKLVWRKRGYKHIALGTYYLQPVGTHAYVYRDKQLKKCVGCFPLHWFEGFREVNAEENETNEVVFETEVLECETKEKKHEIFEQMSIFDFVE
;
A
#
# COMPACT_ATOMS: atom_id res chain seq x y z
N MET A 1 14.74 1.24 9.94
CA MET A 1 15.44 2.54 10.07
C MET A 1 14.63 3.40 11.01
N LEU A 2 15.24 4.04 12.00
CA LEU A 2 14.49 4.91 12.91
C LEU A 2 14.21 6.24 12.21
N GLN A 3 12.96 6.69 12.29
CA GLN A 3 12.57 8.01 11.87
C GLN A 3 12.02 8.74 13.10
N GLY A 4 12.17 10.05 13.13
CA GLY A 4 11.63 10.86 14.22
C GLY A 4 11.21 12.23 13.75
N ILE A 5 10.23 12.78 14.44
CA ILE A 5 9.81 14.16 14.27
C ILE A 5 10.57 15.01 15.30
N CYS A 6 11.19 16.09 14.84
CA CYS A 6 11.79 17.08 15.73
C CYS A 6 10.68 17.81 16.50
N VAL A 7 10.64 17.65 17.83
CA VAL A 7 9.65 18.31 18.70
C VAL A 7 10.18 19.68 19.14
N ASP A 8 11.48 19.78 19.33
CA ASP A 8 12.16 20.98 19.78
C ASP A 8 13.44 21.21 18.97
N THR A 9 13.62 22.45 18.51
CA THR A 9 14.80 22.90 17.77
C THR A 9 15.95 23.28 18.69
N GLY A 10 15.68 23.44 19.99
CA GLY A 10 16.66 23.90 20.97
C GLY A 10 17.32 25.21 20.50
N ILE A 11 18.65 25.18 20.34
CA ILE A 11 19.49 26.32 19.90
C ILE A 11 19.91 26.18 18.42
N THR A 12 19.57 25.08 17.75
CA THR A 12 20.13 24.76 16.44
C THR A 12 19.25 25.22 15.27
N THR A 13 19.89 25.81 14.26
CA THR A 13 19.24 26.25 13.00
C THR A 13 19.08 25.11 11.98
N VAL A 14 19.71 23.97 12.22
CA VAL A 14 19.72 22.80 11.31
C VAL A 14 18.42 22.00 11.41
N LEU A 15 17.86 21.91 12.62
CA LEU A 15 16.61 21.21 12.88
C LEU A 15 15.43 22.16 12.67
N GLU A 16 14.38 21.62 12.07
CA GLU A 16 13.13 22.34 11.87
C GLU A 16 12.03 21.64 12.65
N LYS A 17 11.36 22.40 13.52
CA LYS A 17 10.28 21.89 14.36
C LYS A 17 9.18 21.28 13.50
N GLY A 18 8.77 20.05 13.84
CA GLY A 18 7.72 19.32 13.13
C GLY A 18 8.18 18.59 11.86
N LYS A 19 9.44 18.74 11.42
CA LYS A 19 9.95 17.97 10.29
C LYS A 19 10.38 16.56 10.70
N LYS A 20 10.20 15.63 9.75
CA LYS A 20 10.59 14.23 9.88
C LYS A 20 12.03 14.04 9.40
N TYR A 21 12.84 13.36 10.20
CA TYR A 21 14.23 13.07 9.90
C TYR A 21 14.53 11.57 10.08
N PHE A 22 15.58 11.11 9.41
CA PHE A 22 16.16 9.80 9.63
C PHE A 22 17.15 9.87 10.81
N LEU A 23 16.99 8.96 11.76
CA LEU A 23 17.76 8.91 12.99
C LEU A 23 18.64 7.65 12.98
N PHE A 24 19.93 7.83 13.23
CA PHE A 24 20.91 6.74 13.38
C PHE A 24 21.44 6.78 14.82
N SER A 25 21.34 5.68 15.55
CA SER A 25 21.81 5.60 16.94
C SER A 25 23.31 5.87 17.04
N ASN A 26 23.70 6.83 17.88
CA ASN A 26 25.08 7.12 18.21
C ASN A 26 25.26 7.09 19.73
N GLY A 27 25.49 5.89 20.27
CA GLY A 27 25.59 5.67 21.71
C GLY A 27 24.24 5.70 22.43
N PRO A 28 24.26 5.84 23.78
CA PRO A 28 23.08 5.69 24.62
C PRO A 28 22.11 6.86 24.52
N ASP A 29 22.60 8.08 24.27
CA ASP A 29 21.82 9.32 24.43
C ASP A 29 21.77 10.21 23.20
N HIS A 30 22.40 9.81 22.10
CA HIS A 30 22.41 10.65 20.89
C HIS A 30 21.97 9.92 19.63
N TYR A 31 21.45 10.70 18.69
CA TYR A 31 21.14 10.30 17.33
C TYR A 31 21.90 11.19 16.35
N TYR A 32 22.51 10.57 15.34
CA TYR A 32 22.84 11.27 14.10
C TYR A 32 21.56 11.50 13.30
N VAL A 33 21.38 12.73 12.85
CA VAL A 33 20.16 13.16 12.16
C VAL A 33 20.48 13.44 10.70
N SER A 34 19.71 12.87 9.80
CA SER A 34 19.85 13.07 8.36
C SER A 34 18.49 13.34 7.71
N LYS A 35 18.49 14.16 6.65
CA LYS A 35 17.32 14.34 5.77
C LYS A 35 17.18 13.17 4.78
N LEU A 36 18.26 12.42 4.56
CA LEU A 36 18.33 11.31 3.61
C LEU A 36 18.42 9.97 4.35
N PRO A 37 18.00 8.86 3.73
CA PRO A 37 18.13 7.51 4.28
C PRO A 37 19.58 6.98 4.18
N LYS A 38 20.58 7.83 4.46
CA LYS A 38 22.01 7.48 4.42
C LYS A 38 22.69 8.00 5.69
N ALA A 39 23.39 7.10 6.39
CA ALA A 39 24.09 7.43 7.63
C ALA A 39 25.24 8.43 7.41
N SER A 40 25.93 8.35 6.27
CA SER A 40 27.04 9.24 5.91
C SER A 40 26.62 10.69 5.58
N ALA A 41 25.33 10.93 5.35
CA ALA A 41 24.78 12.25 5.04
C ALA A 41 24.18 12.94 6.27
N HIS A 42 24.66 12.61 7.48
CA HIS A 42 24.17 13.20 8.71
C HIS A 42 24.53 14.69 8.79
N GLN A 43 23.62 15.49 9.32
CA GLN A 43 23.78 16.94 9.48
C GLN A 43 24.27 17.33 10.89
N GLY A 44 24.34 16.35 11.80
CA GLY A 44 24.79 16.55 13.17
C GLY A 44 24.37 15.42 14.09
N CYS A 45 24.86 15.50 15.33
CA CYS A 45 24.54 14.58 16.43
C CYS A 45 23.72 15.34 17.47
N PHE A 46 22.57 14.79 17.86
CA PHE A 46 21.59 15.47 18.71
C PHE A 46 21.07 14.54 19.80
N HIS A 47 20.61 15.12 20.91
CA HIS A 47 20.08 14.36 22.03
C HIS A 47 18.72 13.73 21.70
N LYS A 48 18.47 12.50 22.17
CA LYS A 48 17.22 11.75 21.91
C LYS A 48 15.97 12.53 22.31
N SER A 49 16.05 13.30 23.40
CA SER A 49 14.94 14.09 23.96
C SER A 49 14.35 15.13 23.00
N LEU A 50 15.08 15.53 21.96
CA LEU A 50 14.62 16.50 20.95
C LEU A 50 13.70 15.86 19.89
N PHE A 51 13.67 14.52 19.82
CA PHE A 51 12.93 13.78 18.80
C PHE A 51 11.86 12.91 19.41
N LYS A 52 10.67 12.96 18.82
CA LYS A 52 9.66 11.93 19.01
C LYS A 52 9.88 10.88 17.95
N LEU A 53 10.27 9.67 18.36
CA LEU A 53 10.40 8.54 17.44
C LEU A 53 9.05 8.30 16.79
N VAL A 54 9.04 8.37 15.46
CA VAL A 54 7.95 7.86 14.64
C VAL A 54 8.45 6.52 14.17
N GLN A 55 8.10 5.48 14.93
CA GLN A 55 8.21 4.11 14.43
C GLN A 55 7.43 4.11 13.10
N GLU A 56 8.12 3.89 11.98
CA GLU A 56 7.40 3.63 10.73
C GLU A 56 6.49 2.46 11.04
N ASP A 57 5.17 2.68 10.92
CA ASP A 57 4.13 1.70 11.16
C ASP A 57 4.65 0.32 10.77
N GLU A 58 4.93 -0.52 11.78
CA GLU A 58 5.37 -1.88 11.55
C GLU A 58 4.24 -2.54 10.79
N TRP A 59 4.43 -2.62 9.48
CA TRP A 59 3.42 -3.18 8.61
C TRP A 59 3.31 -4.65 9.00
N PRO A 60 2.09 -5.17 9.24
CA PRO A 60 1.94 -6.54 9.68
C PRO A 60 2.67 -7.48 8.70
N PRO A 61 3.31 -8.55 9.18
CA PRO A 61 3.95 -9.51 8.30
C PRO A 61 2.94 -10.05 7.29
N GLU A 62 3.41 -10.33 6.08
CA GLU A 62 2.56 -10.92 5.04
C GLU A 62 2.05 -12.30 5.50
N PRO A 63 0.76 -12.61 5.31
CA PRO A 63 0.22 -13.93 5.60
C PRO A 63 0.96 -15.02 4.82
N ASP A 64 1.00 -16.23 5.36
CA ASP A 64 1.70 -17.33 4.70
C ASP A 64 0.94 -17.78 3.43
N ALA A 65 1.68 -17.88 2.32
CA ALA A 65 1.18 -18.29 1.02
C ALA A 65 0.75 -19.77 0.98
N HIS A 66 1.10 -20.57 1.98
CA HIS A 66 0.67 -21.97 2.09
C HIS A 66 -0.78 -22.14 2.58
N SER A 67 -1.42 -21.07 3.06
CA SER A 67 -2.81 -21.10 3.55
C SER A 67 -3.88 -21.01 2.44
N ILE A 68 -3.47 -21.05 1.16
CA ILE A 68 -4.39 -20.83 0.03
C ILE A 68 -5.34 -22.03 -0.12
N PRO A 69 -6.67 -21.83 -0.02
CA PRO A 69 -7.63 -22.87 -0.33
C PRO A 69 -7.65 -23.16 -1.84
N ALA A 70 -7.83 -24.43 -2.21
CA ALA A 70 -8.03 -24.82 -3.61
C ALA A 70 -9.42 -24.38 -4.08
N LEU A 71 -9.48 -23.19 -4.69
CA LEU A 71 -10.71 -22.60 -5.23
C LEU A 71 -10.84 -22.90 -6.73
N ASP A 72 -12.07 -23.12 -7.19
CA ASP A 72 -12.38 -23.32 -8.61
C ASP A 72 -12.30 -21.99 -9.37
N SER A 73 -11.49 -21.94 -10.44
CA SER A 73 -11.31 -20.76 -11.30
C SER A 73 -12.55 -20.37 -12.12
N SER A 74 -13.55 -21.25 -12.19
CA SER A 74 -14.79 -21.02 -12.95
C SER A 74 -15.84 -20.25 -12.15
N LYS A 75 -15.64 -20.09 -10.83
CA LYS A 75 -16.61 -19.49 -9.91
C LYS A 75 -16.16 -18.12 -9.41
N ILE A 76 -17.13 -17.35 -8.93
CA ILE A 76 -16.90 -16.06 -8.27
C ILE A 76 -17.07 -16.23 -6.76
N TYR A 77 -16.16 -15.64 -5.99
CA TYR A 77 -16.18 -15.69 -4.53
C TYR A 77 -16.26 -14.29 -3.96
N ALA A 78 -16.98 -14.10 -2.86
CA ALA A 78 -16.86 -12.93 -2.02
C ALA A 78 -15.88 -13.25 -0.89
N ALA A 79 -14.88 -12.40 -0.67
CA ALA A 79 -13.95 -12.54 0.43
C ALA A 79 -13.53 -11.18 0.99
N LYS A 80 -13.06 -11.17 2.23
CA LYS A 80 -12.58 -9.96 2.89
C LYS A 80 -11.09 -9.81 2.67
N LEU A 81 -10.66 -8.65 2.18
CA LEU A 81 -9.24 -8.28 2.11
C LEU A 81 -8.76 -7.97 3.54
N VAL A 82 -7.87 -8.82 4.06
CA VAL A 82 -7.34 -8.71 5.44
C VAL A 82 -5.95 -8.09 5.44
N TRP A 83 -5.15 -8.37 4.42
CA TRP A 83 -3.81 -7.84 4.29
C TRP A 83 -3.57 -7.22 2.92
N ARG A 84 -2.65 -6.25 2.86
CA ARG A 84 -2.20 -5.62 1.61
C ARG A 84 -0.76 -5.16 1.76
N LYS A 85 0.02 -5.12 0.69
CA LYS A 85 1.39 -4.57 0.72
C LYS A 85 1.37 -3.04 0.90
N ARG A 86 2.44 -2.45 1.46
CA ARG A 86 2.59 -0.98 1.68
C ARG A 86 2.26 -0.13 0.44
N GLY A 87 2.59 -0.60 -0.77
CA GLY A 87 2.28 0.09 -2.02
C GLY A 87 0.78 0.21 -2.33
N TYR A 88 -0.04 -0.65 -1.75
CA TYR A 88 -1.49 -0.71 -1.94
C TYR A 88 -2.27 -0.02 -0.81
N LYS A 89 -1.65 0.94 -0.09
CA LYS A 89 -2.28 1.68 1.03
C LYS A 89 -3.60 2.38 0.65
N HIS A 90 -3.80 2.71 -0.62
CA HIS A 90 -5.02 3.35 -1.11
C HIS A 90 -6.22 2.39 -1.25
N ILE A 91 -6.01 1.07 -1.21
CA ILE A 91 -7.07 0.07 -1.40
C ILE A 91 -7.69 -0.30 -0.05
N ALA A 92 -8.91 0.15 0.23
CA ALA A 92 -9.59 -0.11 1.51
C ALA A 92 -9.63 -1.59 1.87
N LEU A 93 -9.46 -1.91 3.15
CA LEU A 93 -9.70 -3.27 3.66
C LEU A 93 -11.22 -3.47 3.78
N GLY A 94 -11.76 -4.46 3.10
CA GLY A 94 -13.21 -4.64 2.98
C GLY A 94 -13.56 -5.91 2.21
N THR A 95 -14.85 -6.09 1.93
CA THR A 95 -15.34 -7.23 1.15
C THR A 95 -15.23 -6.94 -0.34
N TYR A 96 -14.67 -7.87 -1.09
CA TYR A 96 -14.50 -7.80 -2.53
C TYR A 96 -14.97 -9.09 -3.21
N TYR A 97 -15.27 -8.99 -4.50
CA TYR A 97 -15.58 -10.13 -5.36
C TYR A 97 -14.31 -10.57 -6.08
N LEU A 98 -14.07 -11.87 -6.10
CA LEU A 98 -12.85 -12.51 -6.55
C LEU A 98 -13.15 -13.50 -7.66
N GLN A 99 -12.34 -13.47 -8.71
CA GLN A 99 -12.24 -14.53 -9.70
C GLN A 99 -10.84 -15.15 -9.61
N PRO A 100 -10.71 -16.37 -9.05
CA PRO A 100 -9.41 -16.98 -8.83
C PRO A 100 -8.79 -17.47 -10.14
N VAL A 101 -7.49 -17.23 -10.27
CA VAL A 101 -6.63 -17.64 -11.39
C VAL A 101 -5.34 -18.21 -10.78
N GLY A 102 -5.35 -19.51 -10.48
CA GLY A 102 -4.22 -20.19 -9.86
C GLY A 102 -3.92 -19.67 -8.45
N THR A 103 -2.79 -18.98 -8.28
CA THR A 103 -2.32 -18.42 -6.99
C THR A 103 -2.82 -17.00 -6.70
N HIS A 104 -3.39 -16.34 -7.70
CA HIS A 104 -3.89 -14.96 -7.61
C HIS A 104 -5.38 -14.93 -7.93
N ALA A 105 -6.03 -13.79 -7.70
CA ALA A 105 -7.41 -13.54 -8.11
C ALA A 105 -7.56 -12.13 -8.67
N TYR A 106 -8.42 -11.99 -9.68
CA TYR A 106 -8.92 -10.70 -10.10
C TYR A 106 -9.96 -10.20 -9.10
N VAL A 107 -9.83 -8.95 -8.70
CA VAL A 107 -10.58 -8.36 -7.58
C VAL A 107 -11.47 -7.25 -8.08
N TYR A 108 -12.74 -7.31 -7.71
CA TYR A 108 -13.79 -6.42 -8.16
C TYR A 108 -14.54 -5.83 -6.96
N ARG A 109 -14.95 -4.58 -7.08
CA ARG A 109 -15.81 -3.92 -6.06
C ARG A 109 -17.28 -4.32 -6.20
N ASP A 110 -17.71 -4.61 -7.43
CA ASP A 110 -19.10 -4.87 -7.74
C ASP A 110 -19.31 -6.36 -8.07
N LYS A 111 -20.50 -6.89 -7.74
CA LYS A 111 -20.93 -8.25 -8.11
C LYS A 111 -20.98 -8.46 -9.63
N GLN A 112 -21.18 -7.38 -10.39
CA GLN A 112 -21.26 -7.39 -11.86
C GLN A 112 -19.89 -7.41 -12.57
N LEU A 113 -18.77 -7.49 -11.84
CA LEU A 113 -17.40 -7.55 -12.38
C LEU A 113 -16.97 -6.35 -13.25
N LYS A 114 -17.67 -5.21 -13.19
CA LYS A 114 -17.37 -4.02 -14.01
C LYS A 114 -16.21 -3.19 -13.48
N LYS A 115 -16.11 -3.03 -12.15
CA LYS A 115 -15.06 -2.25 -11.50
C LYS A 115 -13.93 -3.14 -11.02
N CYS A 116 -12.99 -3.42 -11.92
CA CYS A 116 -11.75 -4.13 -11.59
C CYS A 116 -10.83 -3.23 -10.75
N VAL A 117 -10.35 -3.75 -9.63
CA VAL A 117 -9.37 -3.10 -8.75
C VAL A 117 -7.96 -3.54 -9.14
N GLY A 118 -7.79 -4.80 -9.54
CA GLY A 118 -6.51 -5.37 -9.91
C GLY A 118 -6.45 -6.89 -9.70
N CYS A 119 -5.23 -7.43 -9.74
CA CYS A 119 -4.93 -8.83 -9.49
C CYS A 119 -4.12 -8.94 -8.19
N PHE A 120 -4.64 -9.70 -7.22
CA PHE A 120 -4.05 -9.82 -5.89
C PHE A 120 -3.87 -11.29 -5.49
N PRO A 121 -2.87 -11.61 -4.64
CA PRO A 121 -2.68 -12.97 -4.15
C PRO A 121 -3.85 -13.45 -3.28
N LEU A 122 -4.19 -14.74 -3.37
CA LEU A 122 -5.32 -15.32 -2.64
C LEU A 122 -5.12 -15.30 -1.12
N HIS A 123 -3.89 -15.48 -0.63
CA HIS A 123 -3.59 -15.49 0.82
C HIS A 123 -3.77 -14.13 1.50
N TRP A 124 -4.05 -13.05 0.76
CA TRP A 124 -4.39 -11.75 1.33
C TRP A 124 -5.86 -11.66 1.77
N PHE A 125 -6.67 -12.64 1.38
CA PHE A 125 -8.11 -12.68 1.61
C PHE A 125 -8.49 -13.77 2.61
N GLU A 126 -9.53 -13.50 3.39
CA GLU A 126 -10.14 -14.46 4.31
C GLU A 126 -11.66 -14.55 4.09
N GLY A 127 -12.24 -15.66 4.54
CA GLY A 127 -13.70 -15.86 4.54
C GLY A 127 -14.30 -16.01 3.14
N PHE A 128 -13.69 -16.83 2.28
CA PHE A 128 -14.19 -17.12 0.94
C PHE A 128 -15.62 -17.69 1.00
N ARG A 129 -16.57 -16.99 0.39
CA ARG A 129 -17.95 -17.42 0.18
C ARG A 129 -18.24 -17.50 -1.30
N GLU A 130 -18.68 -18.65 -1.78
CA GLU A 130 -19.16 -18.80 -3.16
C GLU A 130 -20.36 -17.89 -3.40
N VAL A 131 -20.29 -17.05 -4.43
CA VAL A 131 -21.41 -16.21 -4.86
C VAL A 131 -22.05 -16.92 -6.03
N ASN A 132 -23.06 -17.74 -5.75
CA ASN A 132 -23.88 -18.33 -6.79
C ASN A 132 -24.65 -17.21 -7.50
N ALA A 133 -24.71 -17.27 -8.84
CA ALA A 133 -25.40 -16.29 -9.67
C ALA A 133 -26.92 -16.19 -9.36
N GLU A 134 -27.45 -17.14 -8.60
CA GLU A 134 -28.86 -17.29 -8.25
C GLU A 134 -29.30 -16.42 -7.04
N GLU A 135 -28.39 -15.92 -6.20
CA GLU A 135 -28.73 -15.06 -5.05
C GLU A 135 -28.77 -13.56 -5.42
N ASN A 136 -29.43 -13.20 -6.50
CA ASN A 136 -29.49 -11.80 -6.98
C ASN A 136 -30.62 -10.93 -6.40
N GLU A 137 -31.43 -11.41 -5.45
CA GLU A 137 -32.67 -10.68 -5.09
C GLU A 137 -32.89 -10.26 -3.64
N THR A 138 -32.07 -10.64 -2.66
CA THR A 138 -32.36 -10.23 -1.27
C THR A 138 -31.12 -9.87 -0.48
N ASN A 139 -30.76 -8.58 -0.51
CA ASN A 139 -30.54 -7.78 0.69
C ASN A 139 -30.08 -6.37 0.28
N GLU A 140 -31.06 -5.50 0.09
CA GLU A 140 -30.92 -4.07 0.32
C GLU A 140 -30.40 -3.85 1.75
N VAL A 141 -29.14 -3.45 1.91
CA VAL A 141 -28.75 -2.65 3.08
C VAL A 141 -27.89 -1.49 2.60
N VAL A 142 -28.55 -0.35 2.63
CA VAL A 142 -28.11 1.02 2.49
C VAL A 142 -26.79 1.29 3.23
N PHE A 143 -25.84 1.89 2.54
CA PHE A 143 -25.00 2.96 3.09
C PHE A 143 -24.88 4.05 2.03
N GLU A 144 -25.76 5.05 2.14
CA GLU A 144 -25.48 6.40 1.69
C GLU A 144 -24.22 6.89 2.44
N THR A 145 -23.28 7.52 1.74
CA THR A 145 -22.87 8.91 2.00
C THR A 145 -21.66 9.26 1.12
N GLU A 146 -21.89 10.31 0.31
CA GLU A 146 -20.96 11.28 -0.28
C GLU A 146 -20.03 10.87 -1.44
N VAL A 147 -20.61 11.15 -2.61
CA VAL A 147 -20.02 11.52 -3.90
C VAL A 147 -18.77 12.39 -3.75
N LEU A 148 -17.66 11.97 -4.40
CA LEU A 148 -16.69 12.91 -4.96
C LEU A 148 -16.49 12.56 -6.42
N GLU A 149 -17.07 13.37 -7.30
CA GLU A 149 -16.85 13.31 -8.74
C GLU A 149 -15.36 13.53 -9.02
N CYS A 150 -14.77 12.64 -9.82
CA CYS A 150 -13.55 12.94 -10.54
C CYS A 150 -13.87 12.72 -12.02
N GLU A 151 -14.20 13.81 -12.71
CA GLU A 151 -14.40 13.86 -14.14
C GLU A 151 -13.18 13.25 -14.87
N THR A 152 -13.42 12.16 -15.59
CA THR A 152 -12.50 11.63 -16.59
C THR A 152 -12.50 12.55 -17.81
N LYS A 153 -11.40 13.27 -18.03
CA LYS A 153 -11.06 13.76 -19.38
C LYS A 153 -10.16 12.74 -20.05
N GLU A 154 -10.77 11.95 -20.93
CA GLU A 154 -10.07 11.12 -21.91
C GLU A 154 -9.11 12.00 -22.73
N LYS A 155 -7.83 11.66 -22.76
CA LYS A 155 -6.94 12.05 -23.84
C LYS A 155 -6.37 10.79 -24.48
N LYS A 156 -6.51 10.81 -25.81
CA LYS A 156 -6.27 9.74 -26.76
C LYS A 156 -4.89 9.10 -26.61
N HIS A 157 -4.86 7.80 -26.91
CA HIS A 157 -3.67 7.00 -27.13
C HIS A 157 -2.69 7.71 -28.08
N GLU A 158 -1.50 8.03 -27.59
CA GLU A 158 -0.33 8.22 -28.45
C GLU A 158 0.43 6.90 -28.49
N ILE A 159 0.63 6.43 -29.71
CA ILE A 159 1.38 5.24 -30.07
C ILE A 159 2.82 5.46 -29.61
N PHE A 160 3.28 4.75 -28.60
CA PHE A 160 4.69 4.74 -28.21
C PHE A 160 5.46 3.90 -29.24
N GLU A 161 6.18 4.55 -30.16
CA GLU A 161 7.23 3.91 -30.95
C GLU A 161 8.45 3.67 -30.07
N GLN A 162 8.76 2.38 -29.84
CA GLN A 162 9.95 1.95 -29.13
C GLN A 162 11.15 2.06 -30.08
N MET A 163 11.93 3.14 -30.01
CA MET A 163 13.21 3.21 -30.72
C MET A 163 14.27 2.40 -29.98
N SER A 164 14.73 1.31 -30.59
CA SER A 164 15.88 0.55 -30.12
C SER A 164 17.16 1.39 -30.27
N ILE A 165 17.80 1.75 -29.16
CA ILE A 165 19.19 2.24 -29.14
C ILE A 165 20.08 1.02 -29.16
N PHE A 166 20.62 0.67 -30.33
CA PHE A 166 21.88 -0.03 -30.48
C PHE A 166 22.40 0.27 -31.88
N ASP A 167 23.49 1.03 -31.96
CA ASP A 167 24.56 0.76 -32.91
C ASP A 167 25.87 1.14 -32.20
N PHE A 168 26.57 0.09 -31.74
CA PHE A 168 28.00 0.14 -31.49
C PHE A 168 28.68 0.31 -32.85
N VAL A 169 29.43 1.39 -33.02
CA VAL A 169 30.41 1.48 -34.11
C VAL A 169 31.78 1.21 -33.50
N GLU A 170 32.47 0.27 -34.13
CA GLU A 170 33.82 -0.25 -33.86
C GLU A 170 34.91 0.75 -34.23
#